data_AF-C5H9D1-F1
#
_entry.id   AF-C5H9D1-F1
#
_cell.length_a   1.000
_cell.length_b   1.000
_cell.length_c   1.000
_cell.angle_alpha   90.00
_cell.angle_beta   90.00
_cell.angle_gamma   90.00
#
_symmetry.space_group_name_H-M   'P 1'
#
loop_
_entity.id
_entity.type
_entity.pdbx_description
1 polymer ?
#
loop_
_entity_poly.entity_id
_entity_poly.type
_entity_poly.pdbx_seq_one_letter_code
_entity_poly.pdbx_strand_id
1 'polypeptide(L)'
;EGHGTGTSVGDAVEARAIGKSLGVTNPPRKFPLLIGSVKSNIGHMEGASGVPAIIKTILALENAIIPGNLHLKQGNPRIDFDGLSIDVVRATRAWPECDIRRAGVSGFGFGGSNAHIMLQQYIPTDDESTRSIAVPPLPIVLSAARPEALSALQTALKETLEKNSGQNLPTWWTYHIRCVLDVHTCHSEQAFWFPLLRNCSLIYKHLCFVFTGQGAQW
;
A
#
# COMPACT_ATOMS: atom_id res chain seq x y z
N GLU A 1 -6.73 -14.45 0.65
CA GLU A 1 -7.95 -13.61 0.58
C GLU A 1 -8.99 -14.31 -0.27
N GLY A 2 -9.98 -14.94 0.36
CA GLY A 2 -11.07 -15.61 -0.33
C GLY A 2 -12.11 -14.62 -0.85
N HIS A 3 -12.96 -15.10 -1.76
CA HIS A 3 -14.18 -14.43 -2.12
C HIS A 3 -15.08 -14.29 -0.88
N GLY A 4 -15.27 -15.35 -0.09
CA GLY A 4 -15.75 -15.35 1.29
C GLY A 4 -16.91 -14.41 1.53
N THR A 5 -18.08 -14.78 1.03
CA THR A 5 -19.30 -13.95 1.05
C THR A 5 -20.15 -14.17 2.28
N GLY A 6 -19.82 -15.17 3.10
CA GLY A 6 -20.64 -15.57 4.25
C GLY A 6 -21.78 -16.52 3.86
N THR A 7 -21.84 -16.98 2.61
CA THR A 7 -22.88 -17.91 2.17
C THR A 7 -22.55 -19.33 2.59
N SER A 8 -23.48 -20.00 3.27
CA SER A 8 -23.23 -21.32 3.87
C SER A 8 -22.83 -22.41 2.86
N VAL A 9 -23.33 -22.33 1.62
CA VAL A 9 -22.98 -23.23 0.51
C VAL A 9 -21.77 -22.71 -0.25
N GLY A 10 -21.77 -21.43 -0.64
CA GLY A 10 -20.71 -20.85 -1.46
C GLY A 10 -19.35 -20.90 -0.77
N ASP A 11 -19.29 -20.52 0.51
CA ASP A 11 -18.05 -20.56 1.29
C ASP A 11 -17.52 -22.00 1.46
N ALA A 12 -18.43 -22.99 1.57
CA ALA A 12 -18.02 -24.40 1.66
C ALA A 12 -17.46 -24.95 0.34
N VAL A 13 -18.02 -24.51 -0.79
CA VAL A 13 -17.51 -24.85 -2.13
C VAL A 13 -16.16 -24.17 -2.36
N GLU A 14 -16.04 -22.89 -2.01
CA GLU A 14 -14.79 -22.14 -2.10
C GLU A 14 -13.68 -22.77 -1.24
N ALA A 15 -13.97 -23.04 0.03
CA ALA A 15 -13.00 -23.64 0.96
C ALA A 15 -12.49 -24.99 0.45
N ARG A 16 -13.38 -25.82 -0.11
CA ARG A 16 -13.00 -27.09 -0.74
C ARG A 16 -12.10 -26.88 -1.95
N ALA A 17 -12.39 -25.90 -2.80
CA ALA A 17 -11.58 -25.59 -3.97
C ALA A 17 -10.18 -25.11 -3.55
N ILE A 18 -10.09 -24.22 -2.56
CA ILE A 18 -8.82 -23.72 -2.00
C ILE A 18 -8.02 -24.87 -1.38
N GLY A 19 -8.66 -25.64 -0.49
CA GLY A 19 -7.99 -26.73 0.23
C GLY A 19 -7.44 -27.79 -0.70
N LYS A 20 -8.20 -28.21 -1.72
CA LYS A 20 -7.74 -29.18 -2.72
C LYS A 20 -6.61 -28.65 -3.62
N SER A 21 -6.59 -27.35 -3.90
CA SER A 21 -5.64 -26.76 -4.85
C SER A 21 -4.34 -26.30 -4.18
N LEU A 22 -4.42 -25.81 -2.94
CA LEU A 22 -3.33 -25.10 -2.27
C LEU A 22 -3.03 -25.59 -0.84
N GLY A 23 -4.05 -26.14 -0.16
CA GLY A 23 -3.94 -26.60 1.23
C GLY A 23 -3.27 -27.96 1.33
N VAL A 24 -3.86 -28.98 0.73
CA VAL A 24 -3.35 -30.36 0.72
C VAL A 24 -2.17 -30.47 -0.25
N THR A 25 -0.95 -30.49 0.30
CA THR A 25 0.30 -30.62 -0.46
C THR A 25 1.07 -31.87 -0.08
N ASN A 26 1.98 -32.31 -0.95
CA ASN A 26 2.96 -33.35 -0.66
C ASN A 26 4.39 -32.83 -0.97
N PRO A 27 5.28 -32.68 0.03
CA PRO A 27 5.08 -32.94 1.45
C PRO A 27 4.03 -31.99 2.10
N PRO A 28 3.42 -32.38 3.23
CA PRO A 28 2.45 -31.55 3.92
C PRO A 28 3.10 -30.28 4.48
N ARG A 29 2.33 -29.19 4.52
CA ARG A 29 2.76 -27.93 5.14
C ARG A 29 2.88 -28.10 6.65
N LYS A 30 3.82 -27.37 7.26
CA LYS A 30 3.95 -27.29 8.72
C LYS A 30 2.74 -26.64 9.40
N PHE A 31 2.09 -25.70 8.72
CA PHE A 31 0.92 -24.97 9.19
C PHE A 31 -0.17 -24.98 8.12
N PRO A 32 -1.46 -24.99 8.50
CA PRO A 32 -2.56 -24.92 7.55
C PRO A 32 -2.52 -23.61 6.75
N LEU A 33 -3.06 -23.66 5.54
CA LEU A 33 -3.22 -22.46 4.72
C LEU A 33 -4.27 -21.54 5.34
N LEU A 34 -3.85 -20.32 5.66
CA LEU A 34 -4.69 -19.33 6.30
C LEU A 34 -5.62 -18.65 5.28
N ILE A 35 -6.92 -18.61 5.58
CA ILE A 35 -7.95 -17.98 4.75
C ILE A 35 -8.68 -16.87 5.51
N GLY A 36 -9.15 -15.87 4.76
CA GLY A 36 -9.95 -14.76 5.27
C GLY A 36 -10.50 -13.91 4.14
N SER A 37 -11.43 -13.00 4.46
CA SER A 37 -12.15 -12.13 3.53
C SER A 37 -12.35 -10.75 4.16
N VAL A 38 -11.94 -9.71 3.44
CA VAL A 38 -12.15 -8.29 3.78
C VAL A 38 -13.63 -7.95 3.90
N LYS A 39 -14.52 -8.75 3.27
CA LYS A 39 -15.96 -8.54 3.31
C LYS A 39 -16.55 -8.66 4.71
N SER A 40 -15.88 -9.39 5.60
CA SER A 40 -16.28 -9.42 7.01
C SER A 40 -16.13 -8.06 7.71
N ASN A 41 -15.26 -7.17 7.20
CA ASN A 41 -14.97 -5.87 7.77
C ASN A 41 -15.77 -4.73 7.10
N ILE A 42 -15.88 -4.76 5.77
CA ILE A 42 -16.43 -3.64 4.99
C ILE A 42 -17.64 -4.02 4.14
N GLY A 43 -18.15 -5.26 4.28
CA GLY A 43 -19.24 -5.79 3.48
C GLY A 43 -18.83 -6.21 2.07
N HIS A 44 -19.79 -6.77 1.33
CA HIS A 44 -19.60 -7.15 -0.06
C HIS A 44 -19.86 -5.95 -0.98
N MET A 45 -18.81 -5.44 -1.64
CA MET A 45 -18.90 -4.26 -2.51
C MET A 45 -19.21 -4.62 -3.98
N GLU A 46 -19.90 -5.73 -4.21
CA GLU A 46 -20.20 -6.28 -5.54
C GLU A 46 -19.01 -6.20 -6.52
N GLY A 47 -19.18 -5.53 -7.67
CA GLY A 47 -18.15 -5.39 -8.70
C GLY A 47 -16.85 -4.71 -8.24
N ALA A 48 -16.89 -3.94 -7.14
CA ALA A 48 -15.69 -3.32 -6.57
C ALA A 48 -14.94 -4.24 -5.60
N SER A 49 -15.48 -5.42 -5.25
CA SER A 49 -14.96 -6.27 -4.16
C SER A 49 -13.54 -6.80 -4.37
N GLY A 50 -13.05 -6.83 -5.61
CA GLY A 50 -11.67 -7.25 -5.91
C GLY A 50 -10.63 -6.27 -5.39
N VAL A 51 -10.87 -4.96 -5.52
CA VAL A 51 -9.92 -3.91 -5.13
C VAL A 51 -9.58 -3.92 -3.64
N PRO A 52 -10.54 -3.89 -2.69
CA PRO A 52 -10.21 -3.93 -1.26
C PRO A 52 -9.57 -5.25 -0.84
N ALA A 53 -9.89 -6.37 -1.52
CA ALA A 53 -9.27 -7.66 -1.30
C ALA A 53 -7.77 -7.65 -1.68
N ILE A 54 -7.44 -7.01 -2.81
CA ILE A 54 -6.05 -6.78 -3.25
C ILE A 54 -5.34 -5.85 -2.26
N ILE A 55 -5.94 -4.71 -1.91
CA ILE A 55 -5.35 -3.74 -0.97
C ILE A 55 -5.05 -4.38 0.39
N LYS A 56 -6.02 -5.12 0.96
CA LYS A 56 -5.81 -5.87 2.20
C LYS A 56 -4.62 -6.81 2.09
N THR A 57 -4.51 -7.51 0.96
CA THR A 57 -3.44 -8.50 0.75
C THR A 57 -2.07 -7.86 0.61
N ILE A 58 -1.96 -6.74 -0.12
CA ILE A 58 -0.72 -5.97 -0.23
C ILE A 58 -0.28 -5.48 1.14
N LEU A 59 -1.17 -4.82 1.88
CA LEU A 59 -0.86 -4.31 3.22
C LEU A 59 -0.49 -5.44 4.19
N ALA A 60 -1.12 -6.61 4.09
CA ALA A 60 -0.78 -7.77 4.89
C ALA A 60 0.64 -8.31 4.59
N LEU A 61 1.04 -8.32 3.32
CA LEU A 61 2.36 -8.74 2.87
C LEU A 61 3.46 -7.75 3.31
N GLU A 62 3.19 -6.45 3.15
CA GLU A 62 4.09 -5.34 3.54
C GLU A 62 4.32 -5.32 5.05
N ASN A 63 3.26 -5.41 5.84
CA ASN A 63 3.34 -5.32 7.30
C ASN A 63 3.61 -6.65 7.99
N ALA A 64 3.72 -7.76 7.24
CA ALA A 64 3.85 -9.11 7.78
C ALA A 64 2.79 -9.44 8.87
N ILE A 65 1.56 -8.97 8.67
CA ILE A 65 0.42 -9.16 9.58
C ILE A 65 -0.77 -9.67 8.79
N ILE A 66 -1.46 -10.68 9.31
CA ILE A 66 -2.67 -11.23 8.71
C ILE A 66 -3.89 -10.74 9.51
N PRO A 67 -4.74 -9.86 8.94
CA PRO A 67 -5.90 -9.32 9.64
C PRO A 67 -6.94 -10.40 9.96
N GLY A 68 -7.57 -10.31 11.14
CA GLY A 68 -8.66 -11.18 11.56
C GLY A 68 -9.97 -10.93 10.80
N ASN A 69 -10.78 -11.98 10.67
CA ASN A 69 -12.14 -11.90 10.14
C ASN A 69 -13.12 -11.56 11.27
N LEU A 70 -13.97 -10.55 11.07
CA LEU A 70 -14.99 -10.20 12.05
C LEU A 70 -16.14 -11.21 12.06
N HIS A 71 -16.88 -11.24 13.17
CA HIS A 71 -18.10 -12.05 13.37
C HIS A 71 -17.93 -13.58 13.33
N LEU A 72 -16.71 -14.08 13.12
CA LEU A 72 -16.40 -15.50 13.09
C LEU A 72 -16.34 -16.10 14.50
N LYS A 73 -17.49 -16.60 14.98
CA LYS A 73 -17.59 -17.32 16.27
C LYS A 73 -17.30 -18.81 16.11
N GLN A 74 -17.91 -19.46 15.13
CA GLN A 74 -17.74 -20.88 14.83
C GLN A 74 -17.50 -21.05 13.32
N GLY A 75 -16.63 -21.98 12.94
CA GLY A 75 -16.43 -22.34 11.55
C GLY A 75 -17.67 -23.00 10.96
N ASN A 76 -17.88 -22.88 9.65
CA ASN A 76 -18.98 -23.54 8.97
C ASN A 76 -18.79 -25.08 9.06
N PRO A 77 -19.73 -25.84 9.66
CA PRO A 77 -19.58 -27.28 9.88
C PRO A 77 -19.56 -28.10 8.58
N ARG A 78 -19.88 -27.48 7.43
CA ARG A 78 -19.76 -28.11 6.11
C ARG A 78 -18.34 -28.13 5.56
N ILE A 79 -17.39 -27.49 6.24
CA ILE A 79 -16.00 -27.39 5.84
C ILE A 79 -15.18 -28.33 6.72
N ASP A 80 -14.52 -29.29 6.07
CA ASP A 80 -13.52 -30.16 6.69
C ASP A 80 -12.17 -29.43 6.74
N PHE A 81 -11.99 -28.57 7.75
CA PHE A 81 -10.80 -27.72 7.89
C PHE A 81 -9.51 -28.55 7.99
N ASP A 82 -9.53 -29.61 8.79
CA ASP A 82 -8.37 -30.47 9.02
C ASP A 82 -8.00 -31.26 7.75
N GLY A 83 -8.98 -31.91 7.11
CA GLY A 83 -8.74 -32.67 5.88
C GLY A 83 -8.35 -31.82 4.67
N LEU A 84 -8.72 -30.53 4.67
CA LEU A 84 -8.32 -29.57 3.64
C LEU A 84 -7.01 -28.83 3.98
N SER A 85 -6.47 -29.00 5.19
CA SER A 85 -5.31 -28.26 5.70
C SER A 85 -5.47 -26.73 5.55
N ILE A 86 -6.64 -26.21 5.93
CA ILE A 86 -6.97 -24.78 5.90
C ILE A 86 -7.48 -24.31 7.26
N ASP A 87 -7.25 -23.04 7.59
CA ASP A 87 -7.77 -22.42 8.82
C ASP A 87 -8.22 -20.97 8.56
N VAL A 88 -9.31 -20.54 9.20
CA VAL A 88 -9.85 -19.19 9.02
C VAL A 88 -9.31 -18.27 10.11
N VAL A 89 -8.71 -17.16 9.70
CA VAL A 89 -8.05 -16.23 10.63
C VAL A 89 -9.08 -15.53 11.52
N ARG A 90 -9.17 -15.91 12.79
CA ARG A 90 -10.13 -15.33 13.76
C ARG A 90 -9.69 -13.99 14.33
N ALA A 91 -8.41 -13.88 14.68
CA ALA A 91 -7.82 -12.68 15.26
C ALA A 91 -6.59 -12.27 14.45
N THR A 92 -6.32 -10.97 14.41
CA THR A 92 -5.13 -10.43 13.77
C THR A 92 -3.89 -11.04 14.38
N ARG A 93 -2.98 -11.54 13.53
CA ARG A 93 -1.77 -12.25 13.95
C ARG A 93 -0.59 -11.94 13.04
N ALA A 94 0.61 -12.14 13.54
CA ALA A 94 1.81 -12.09 12.72
C ALA A 94 1.76 -13.14 11.60
N TRP A 95 2.38 -12.82 10.47
CA TRP A 95 2.56 -13.74 9.36
C TRP A 95 3.45 -14.92 9.82
N PRO A 96 3.09 -16.19 9.52
CA PRO A 96 3.93 -17.33 9.89
C PRO A 96 5.35 -17.23 9.30
N GLU A 97 6.36 -17.67 10.05
CA GLU A 97 7.74 -17.68 9.57
C GLU A 97 7.87 -18.46 8.25
N CYS A 98 8.40 -17.78 7.23
CA CYS A 98 8.65 -18.34 5.90
C CYS A 98 9.67 -17.47 5.14
N ASP A 99 10.32 -18.07 4.14
CA ASP A 99 11.33 -17.36 3.33
C ASP A 99 10.72 -16.20 2.54
N ILE A 100 9.57 -16.46 1.90
CA ILE A 100 8.89 -15.49 1.03
C ILE A 100 7.39 -15.53 1.32
N ARG A 101 6.84 -14.41 1.78
CA ARG A 101 5.40 -14.26 1.99
C ARG A 101 4.67 -14.19 0.64
N ARG A 102 3.64 -15.02 0.50
CA ARG A 102 2.78 -15.12 -0.69
C ARG A 102 1.33 -15.25 -0.27
N ALA A 103 0.43 -14.63 -1.02
CA ALA A 103 -1.00 -14.78 -0.82
C ALA A 103 -1.75 -14.82 -2.15
N GLY A 104 -2.81 -15.64 -2.18
CA GLY A 104 -3.78 -15.65 -3.25
C GLY A 104 -4.97 -14.72 -2.93
N VAL A 105 -5.52 -14.09 -3.96
CA VAL A 105 -6.77 -13.32 -3.90
C VAL A 105 -7.77 -13.92 -4.87
N SER A 106 -8.94 -14.32 -4.36
CA SER A 106 -10.04 -14.91 -5.14
C SER A 106 -11.24 -13.98 -5.23
N GLY A 107 -11.88 -13.93 -6.40
CA GLY A 107 -13.15 -13.25 -6.60
C GLY A 107 -14.05 -14.00 -7.58
N PHE A 108 -15.30 -14.23 -7.19
CA PHE A 108 -16.28 -14.99 -7.97
C PHE A 108 -17.51 -14.13 -8.24
N GLY A 109 -17.84 -13.93 -9.52
CA GLY A 109 -19.05 -13.24 -9.93
C GLY A 109 -20.24 -14.20 -9.97
N PHE A 110 -21.45 -13.72 -9.67
CA PHE A 110 -22.67 -14.51 -9.69
C PHE A 110 -22.93 -15.23 -11.03
N GLY A 111 -22.46 -14.65 -12.15
CA GLY A 111 -22.53 -15.27 -13.49
C GLY A 111 -21.52 -16.40 -13.75
N GLY A 112 -20.72 -16.79 -12.76
CA GLY A 112 -19.71 -17.86 -12.87
C GLY A 112 -18.31 -17.39 -13.30
N SER A 113 -18.12 -16.09 -13.56
CA SER A 113 -16.80 -15.53 -13.85
C SER A 113 -15.93 -15.52 -12.60
N ASN A 114 -14.85 -16.29 -12.63
CA ASN A 114 -13.93 -16.43 -11.51
C ASN A 114 -12.58 -15.79 -11.86
N ALA A 115 -12.01 -15.06 -10.91
CA ALA A 115 -10.66 -14.52 -10.99
C ALA A 115 -9.84 -14.96 -9.77
N HIS A 116 -8.58 -15.28 -10.00
CA HIS A 116 -7.62 -15.59 -8.95
C HIS A 116 -6.27 -14.97 -9.31
N ILE A 117 -5.65 -14.27 -8.36
CA ILE A 117 -4.30 -13.72 -8.53
C ILE A 117 -3.40 -14.15 -7.39
N MET A 118 -2.11 -14.23 -7.66
CA MET A 118 -1.07 -14.49 -6.67
C MET A 118 -0.23 -13.24 -6.47
N LEU A 119 -0.04 -12.86 -5.22
CA LEU A 119 0.81 -11.75 -4.81
C LEU A 119 1.95 -12.29 -3.96
N GLN A 120 3.13 -11.68 -4.13
CA GLN A 120 4.34 -12.01 -3.39
C GLN A 120 4.92 -10.73 -2.78
N GLN A 121 5.53 -10.84 -1.60
CA GLN A 121 6.27 -9.71 -1.03
C GLN A 121 7.36 -9.22 -2.00
N TYR A 122 7.57 -7.91 -2.03
CA TYR A 122 8.74 -7.33 -2.67
C TYR A 122 10.00 -7.66 -1.87
N ILE A 123 11.08 -8.03 -2.56
CA ILE A 123 12.40 -8.22 -1.97
C ILE A 123 13.30 -7.19 -2.67
N PRO A 124 13.70 -6.11 -1.98
CA PRO A 124 14.62 -5.14 -2.56
C PRO A 124 15.92 -5.84 -2.96
N THR A 125 16.41 -5.59 -4.17
CA THR A 125 17.77 -5.96 -4.54
C THR A 125 18.76 -4.98 -3.92
N ASP A 126 19.93 -5.45 -3.47
CA ASP A 126 20.95 -4.64 -2.76
C ASP A 126 21.40 -3.36 -3.51
N ASP A 127 21.20 -3.31 -4.83
CA ASP A 127 21.51 -2.14 -5.67
C ASP A 127 20.53 -0.95 -5.52
N GLU A 128 19.30 -1.15 -5.03
CA GLU A 128 18.32 -0.07 -4.93
C GLU A 128 18.45 0.76 -3.65
N SER A 129 18.93 0.16 -2.55
CA SER A 129 19.03 0.84 -1.25
C SER A 129 20.28 1.72 -1.10
N THR A 130 21.25 1.58 -2.02
CA THR A 130 22.60 2.16 -1.88
C THR A 130 22.91 3.31 -2.84
N ARG A 131 22.02 3.65 -3.78
CA ARG A 131 22.18 4.86 -4.60
C ARG A 131 21.79 6.13 -3.83
N SER A 132 22.55 6.43 -2.79
CA SER A 132 22.64 7.78 -2.24
C SER A 132 23.39 8.65 -3.25
N ILE A 133 22.69 9.11 -4.28
CA ILE A 133 23.17 10.24 -5.05
C ILE A 133 23.02 11.44 -4.11
N ALA A 134 24.12 12.15 -3.84
CA ALA A 134 24.09 13.42 -3.13
C ALA A 134 23.39 14.46 -4.02
N VAL A 135 22.06 14.40 -4.06
CA VAL A 135 21.23 15.39 -4.73
C VAL A 135 21.11 16.57 -3.76
N PRO A 136 21.35 17.81 -4.20
CA PRO A 136 21.05 18.98 -3.38
C PRO A 136 19.55 18.95 -2.98
N PRO A 137 19.16 19.57 -1.86
CA PRO A 137 17.76 19.65 -1.48
C PRO A 137 16.97 20.27 -2.64
N LEU A 138 16.10 19.46 -3.24
CA LEU A 138 15.27 19.88 -4.34
C LEU A 138 13.89 20.32 -3.82
N PRO A 139 13.24 21.28 -4.49
CA PRO A 139 11.95 21.79 -4.04
C PRO A 139 10.85 20.72 -4.09
N ILE A 140 10.05 20.58 -3.04
CA ILE A 140 8.87 19.70 -3.09
C ILE A 140 7.79 20.40 -3.90
N VAL A 141 7.29 19.71 -4.92
CA VAL A 141 6.39 20.31 -5.89
C VAL A 141 4.94 19.85 -5.68
N LEU A 142 3.98 20.77 -5.49
CA LEU A 142 2.56 20.45 -5.20
C LEU A 142 1.59 21.08 -6.19
N SER A 143 0.57 20.36 -6.64
CA SER A 143 -0.45 20.95 -7.53
C SER A 143 -1.85 20.48 -7.18
N ALA A 144 -2.84 21.33 -7.42
CA ALA A 144 -4.24 20.95 -7.31
C ALA A 144 -5.10 21.78 -8.27
N ALA A 145 -6.25 21.25 -8.67
CA ALA A 145 -7.18 21.92 -9.58
C ALA A 145 -7.87 23.15 -8.96
N ARG A 146 -7.87 23.29 -7.64
CA ARG A 146 -8.50 24.38 -6.90
C ARG A 146 -7.58 24.89 -5.78
N PRO A 147 -7.60 26.20 -5.44
CA PRO A 147 -6.78 26.75 -4.36
C PRO A 147 -6.99 26.07 -3.01
N GLU A 148 -8.23 25.69 -2.68
CA GLU A 148 -8.57 25.03 -1.42
C GLU A 148 -7.97 23.63 -1.35
N ALA A 149 -7.98 22.90 -2.48
CA ALA A 149 -7.35 21.59 -2.58
C ALA A 149 -5.82 21.66 -2.49
N LEU A 150 -5.21 22.73 -3.01
CA LEU A 150 -3.77 22.96 -2.85
C LEU A 150 -3.43 23.21 -1.38
N SER A 151 -4.23 24.02 -0.69
CA SER A 151 -4.06 24.26 0.74
C SER A 151 -4.22 22.98 1.56
N ALA A 152 -5.20 22.14 1.23
CA ALA A 152 -5.40 20.85 1.90
C ALA A 152 -4.21 19.89 1.67
N LEU A 153 -3.68 19.84 0.44
CA LEU A 153 -2.51 19.01 0.10
C LEU A 153 -1.25 19.48 0.85
N GLN A 154 -1.08 20.80 1.02
CA GLN A 154 0.01 21.37 1.82
C GLN A 154 -0.06 20.93 3.28
N THR A 155 -1.24 21.03 3.90
CA THR A 155 -1.45 20.58 5.29
C THR A 155 -1.19 19.07 5.42
N ALA A 156 -1.75 18.26 4.52
CA ALA A 156 -1.57 16.81 4.55
C ALA A 156 -0.10 16.40 4.36
N LEU A 157 0.63 17.06 3.47
CA LEU A 157 2.07 16.82 3.29
C LEU A 157 2.82 17.18 4.57
N LYS A 158 2.57 18.35 5.15
CA LYS A 158 3.22 18.79 6.39
C LYS A 158 3.04 17.76 7.51
N GLU A 159 1.81 17.32 7.77
CA GLU A 159 1.53 16.31 8.78
C GLU A 159 2.24 14.97 8.49
N THR A 160 2.36 14.61 7.21
CA THR A 160 3.07 13.39 6.79
C THR A 160 4.57 13.51 7.04
N LEU A 161 5.18 14.64 6.71
CA LEU A 161 6.60 14.91 6.95
C LEU A 161 6.92 14.92 8.45
N GLU A 162 6.05 15.52 9.27
CA GLU A 162 6.20 15.54 10.74
C GLU A 162 6.11 14.13 11.34
N LYS A 163 5.13 13.32 10.90
CA LYS A 163 4.95 11.93 11.34
C LYS A 163 6.11 11.01 10.94
N ASN A 164 6.79 11.30 9.85
CA ASN A 164 7.88 10.48 9.30
C ASN A 164 9.25 11.18 9.40
N SER A 165 9.41 12.05 10.41
CA SER A 165 10.66 12.77 10.63
C SER A 165 11.86 11.82 10.75
N GLY A 166 12.94 12.12 10.03
CA GLY A 166 14.15 11.28 9.96
C GLY A 166 14.16 10.18 8.90
N GLN A 167 13.06 9.97 8.17
CA GLN A 167 13.03 9.06 7.02
C GLN A 167 13.34 9.80 5.71
N ASN A 168 14.10 9.15 4.83
CA ASN A 168 14.36 9.68 3.49
C ASN A 168 13.13 9.38 2.60
N LEU A 169 12.24 10.36 2.46
CA LEU A 169 11.05 10.21 1.63
C LEU A 169 11.44 10.41 0.16
N PRO A 170 11.13 9.45 -0.73
CA PRO A 170 11.40 9.58 -2.16
C PRO A 170 10.45 10.63 -2.77
N THR A 171 10.78 11.92 -2.61
CA THR A 171 10.01 13.03 -3.20
C THR A 171 10.30 13.22 -4.68
N TRP A 172 11.20 12.42 -5.27
CA TRP A 172 11.60 12.52 -6.67
C TRP A 172 10.45 12.32 -7.65
N TRP A 173 9.40 11.57 -7.30
CA TRP A 173 8.23 11.41 -8.16
C TRP A 173 7.38 12.69 -8.27
N THR A 174 7.54 13.65 -7.32
CA THR A 174 6.79 14.91 -7.31
C THR A 174 7.28 15.91 -8.36
N TYR A 175 8.47 15.71 -8.96
CA TYR A 175 9.05 16.64 -9.95
C TYR A 175 8.25 16.78 -11.25
N HIS A 176 7.25 15.91 -11.49
CA HIS A 176 6.49 15.95 -12.74
C HIS A 176 5.28 16.91 -12.73
N ILE A 177 4.82 17.47 -11.59
CA ILE A 177 3.60 18.33 -11.55
C ILE A 177 3.70 19.46 -10.51
N ARG A 178 3.16 20.65 -10.83
CA ARG A 178 3.62 22.04 -10.51
C ARG A 178 3.14 22.75 -9.21
N CYS A 179 4.10 23.15 -8.34
CA CYS A 179 4.28 24.36 -7.48
C CYS A 179 5.49 24.11 -6.55
N VAL A 180 6.57 24.88 -6.65
CA VAL A 180 7.83 24.69 -5.89
C VAL A 180 7.70 25.21 -4.46
N LEU A 181 7.97 24.38 -3.44
CA LEU A 181 8.37 24.83 -2.10
C LEU A 181 9.87 25.11 -2.08
N ASP A 182 10.28 26.28 -1.62
CA ASP A 182 11.70 26.64 -1.49
C ASP A 182 12.35 25.83 -0.35
N VAL A 183 13.27 24.93 -0.68
CA VAL A 183 13.91 24.02 0.30
C VAL A 183 15.29 24.55 0.64
N HIS A 184 15.29 25.66 1.39
CA HIS A 184 16.30 25.83 2.42
C HIS A 184 15.64 25.45 3.74
N THR A 185 15.89 24.21 4.17
CA THR A 185 15.85 23.66 5.55
C THR A 185 15.10 22.33 5.68
N CYS A 186 15.86 21.22 5.62
CA CYS A 186 15.50 19.96 6.32
C CYS A 186 16.67 19.48 7.20
N HIS A 187 17.44 20.44 7.74
CA HIS A 187 18.60 20.14 8.59
C HIS A 187 18.75 21.07 9.81
N SER A 188 17.68 21.73 10.25
CA SER A 188 17.67 22.41 11.54
C SER A 188 16.33 22.20 12.24
N GLU A 189 16.40 21.93 13.54
CA GLU A 189 15.28 21.72 14.46
C GLU A 189 14.36 22.95 14.65
N GLN A 190 14.44 23.94 13.76
CA GLN A 190 13.66 25.16 13.81
C GLN A 190 13.14 25.48 12.40
N ALA A 191 11.90 25.06 12.15
CA ALA A 191 11.19 25.26 10.91
C ALA A 191 10.84 26.76 10.71
N PHE A 192 11.74 27.49 10.06
CA PHE A 192 11.45 28.82 9.52
C PHE A 192 10.81 28.67 8.14
N TRP A 193 9.48 28.75 8.08
CA TRP A 193 8.69 28.64 6.86
C TRP A 193 8.71 29.97 6.09
N PHE A 194 9.42 30.01 4.96
CA PHE A 194 9.44 31.15 4.04
C PHE A 194 8.12 31.31 3.26
N PRO A 195 7.82 32.52 2.73
CA PRO A 195 6.59 32.79 2.01
C PRO A 195 6.47 31.96 0.74
N LEU A 196 5.32 31.28 0.62
CA LEU A 196 4.85 30.54 -0.54
C LEU A 196 5.05 31.36 -1.83
N LEU A 197 5.81 30.83 -2.81
CA LEU A 197 5.82 31.36 -4.18
C LEU A 197 4.46 31.06 -4.84
N ARG A 198 3.46 31.89 -4.56
CA ARG A 198 2.16 31.84 -5.23
C ARG A 198 2.33 32.31 -6.68
N ASN A 199 1.89 31.49 -7.63
CA ASN A 199 1.79 31.79 -9.08
C ASN A 199 3.08 31.75 -9.91
N CYS A 200 3.80 30.63 -9.94
CA CYS A 200 4.70 30.34 -11.06
C CYS A 200 3.91 29.79 -12.27
N SER A 201 3.08 30.64 -12.88
CA SER A 201 2.47 30.38 -14.20
C SER A 201 3.35 30.95 -15.32
N LEU A 202 4.65 30.68 -15.27
CA LEU A 202 5.57 31.12 -16.31
C LEU A 202 6.12 29.90 -17.05
N ILE A 203 5.46 29.55 -18.14
CA ILE A 203 6.04 28.66 -19.16
C ILE A 203 6.96 29.53 -20.02
N TYR A 204 8.08 29.99 -19.47
CA TYR A 204 9.16 30.52 -20.29
C TYR A 204 10.17 29.41 -20.51
N LYS A 205 10.25 28.93 -21.77
CA LYS A 205 11.26 27.96 -22.22
C LYS A 205 12.65 28.60 -22.40
N HIS A 206 12.77 29.90 -22.19
CA HIS A 206 14.00 30.66 -22.39
C HIS A 206 14.55 31.08 -21.04
N LEU A 207 15.66 30.43 -20.66
CA LEU A 207 16.45 30.78 -19.50
C LEU A 207 17.42 31.90 -19.89
N CYS A 208 17.34 33.03 -19.22
CA CYS A 208 18.35 34.09 -19.31
C CYS A 208 19.25 34.01 -18.08
N PHE A 209 20.56 33.83 -18.30
CA PHE A 209 21.54 33.84 -17.23
C PHE A 209 21.96 35.28 -16.95
N VAL A 210 21.71 35.75 -15.73
CA VAL A 210 22.16 37.07 -15.26
C VAL A 210 23.33 36.83 -14.31
N PHE A 211 24.50 37.37 -14.66
CA PHE A 211 25.72 37.25 -13.87
C PHE A 211 25.89 38.47 -12.96
N THR A 212 26.12 38.23 -11.68
CA THR A 212 26.38 39.31 -10.70
C THR A 212 27.76 39.91 -10.93
N GLY A 213 27.87 41.24 -10.80
CA GLY A 213 29.13 41.97 -10.91
C GLY A 213 29.99 41.92 -9.64
N GLN A 214 31.20 42.46 -9.74
CA GLN A 214 32.13 42.62 -8.61
C GLN A 214 31.54 43.55 -7.54
N GLY A 215 31.56 43.13 -6.27
CA GLY A 215 31.00 43.87 -5.14
C GLY A 215 29.62 43.39 -4.67
N ALA A 216 29.02 42.41 -5.35
CA ALA A 216 27.74 41.79 -4.99
C ALA A 216 27.88 40.44 -4.26
N GLN A 217 29.10 40.05 -3.89
CA GLN A 217 29.33 38.87 -3.07
C GLN A 217 28.79 39.09 -1.65
N TRP A 218 28.06 38.10 -1.12
CA TRP A 218 27.56 38.04 0.25
C TRP A 218 28.59 37.41 1.19
#